data_AF-A0A7V5L2A4-F1
#
_entry.id   AF-A0A7V5L2A4-F1
#
_cell.length_a   1.000
_cell.length_b   1.000
_cell.length_c   1.000
_cell.angle_alpha   90.00
_cell.angle_beta   90.00
_cell.angle_gamma   90.00
#
_symmetry.space_group_name_H-M   'P 1'
#
loop_
_entity.id
_entity.type
_entity.pdbx_description
1 polymer ?
#
loop_
_entity_poly.entity_id
_entity_poly.type
_entity_poly.pdbx_seq_one_letter_code
_entity_poly.pdbx_strand_id
1 'polypeptide(L)' 'MPDITATKKIFDFEIKENKKHIPIIALTANALQGDKEKYIDAGMDDYISKPIQIEELKKVLEKFVNTAKIRSL' A
#
# COMPACT_ATOMS: atom_id res chain seq x y z
N MET A 1 1.34 -7.27 -12.92
CA MET A 1 1.36 -5.85 -12.52
C MET A 1 0.11 -5.59 -11.68
N PRO A 2 0.22 -5.16 -10.41
CA PRO A 2 -0.91 -4.79 -9.57
C PRO A 2 -1.79 -3.73 -10.25
N ASP A 3 -3.08 -3.76 -9.97
CA ASP A 3 -4.07 -2.93 -10.64
C ASP A 3 -4.01 -1.47 -10.17
N ILE A 4 -3.37 -0.61 -10.98
CA ILE A 4 -3.29 0.84 -10.76
C ILE A 4 -4.69 1.49 -10.75
N THR A 5 -5.69 0.86 -11.40
CA THR A 5 -7.08 1.36 -11.40
C THR A 5 -7.68 1.33 -10.00
N ALA A 6 -7.33 0.33 -9.19
CA ALA A 6 -7.80 0.23 -7.81
C ALA A 6 -7.27 1.40 -6.97
N THR A 7 -5.98 1.72 -7.11
CA THR A 7 -5.35 2.88 -6.44
C THR A 7 -6.08 4.18 -6.76
N LYS A 8 -6.36 4.44 -8.04
CA LYS A 8 -7.11 5.64 -8.45
C LYS A 8 -8.50 5.71 -7.84
N LYS A 9 -9.24 4.60 -7.80
CA LYS A 9 -10.57 4.55 -7.18
C LYS A 9 -10.55 4.87 -5.68
N ILE A 10 -9.50 4.42 -4.98
CA ILE A 10 -9.32 4.75 -3.55
C ILE A 10 -9.09 6.25 -3.39
N PHE A 11 -8.22 6.85 -4.20
CA PHE A 11 -8.00 8.30 -4.17
C PHE A 11 -9.26 9.10 -4.50
N ASP A 12 -9.99 8.72 -5.55
CA ASP A 12 -11.24 9.39 -5.93
C ASP A 12 -12.26 9.33 -4.78
N PHE A 13 -12.34 8.18 -4.10
CA PHE A 13 -13.19 8.01 -2.92
C PHE A 13 -12.73 8.88 -1.74
N GLU A 14 -11.43 8.93 -1.46
CA GLU A 14 -10.86 9.75 -0.38
C GLU A 14 -11.15 11.24 -0.59
N ILE A 15 -10.99 11.74 -1.83
CA ILE A 15 -11.29 13.12 -2.20
C ILE A 15 -12.79 13.38 -2.06
N LYS A 16 -13.63 12.52 -2.66
CA LYS A 16 -15.08 12.68 -2.67
C LYS A 16 -15.67 12.72 -1.26
N GLU A 17 -15.18 11.86 -0.37
CA GLU A 17 -15.70 11.69 1.00
C GLU A 17 -14.88 12.46 2.05
N ASN A 18 -13.95 13.32 1.61
CA ASN A 18 -13.02 14.07 2.45
C ASN A 18 -12.36 13.21 3.55
N LYS A 19 -11.91 12.02 3.17
CA LYS A 19 -11.24 11.07 4.08
C LYS A 19 -9.75 11.35 4.12
N LYS A 20 -9.13 10.94 5.24
CA LYS A 20 -7.67 10.87 5.32
C LYS A 20 -7.16 9.77 4.42
N HIS A 21 -5.96 9.98 3.87
CA HIS A 21 -5.29 8.99 3.06
C HIS A 21 -5.11 7.66 3.82
N ILE A 22 -5.53 6.58 3.17
CA ILE A 22 -5.38 5.20 3.63
C ILE A 22 -4.17 4.60 2.91
N PRO A 23 -3.15 4.10 3.63
CA PRO A 23 -1.97 3.52 2.99
C PRO A 23 -2.32 2.40 2.00
N ILE A 24 -1.80 2.50 0.78
CA ILE A 24 -2.01 1.56 -0.33
C ILE A 24 -0.70 0.84 -0.63
N ILE A 25 -0.64 -0.46 -0.30
CA ILE A 25 0.54 -1.31 -0.53
C ILE A 25 0.30 -2.21 -1.75
N ALA A 26 1.18 -2.15 -2.74
CA ALA A 26 1.11 -3.02 -3.91
C ALA A 26 1.50 -4.47 -3.55
N LEU A 27 0.72 -5.46 -3.99
CA LEU A 27 1.11 -6.88 -3.91
C LEU A 27 1.46 -7.39 -5.31
N THR A 28 2.73 -7.71 -5.56
CA THR A 28 3.20 -8.11 -6.90
C THR A 28 3.80 -9.51 -6.92
N ALA A 29 3.48 -10.30 -7.95
CA ALA A 29 4.16 -11.58 -8.22
C ALA A 29 5.51 -11.40 -8.96
N ASN A 30 5.78 -10.20 -9.47
CA ASN A 30 7.01 -9.85 -10.17
C ASN A 30 7.67 -8.69 -9.42
N ALA A 31 8.78 -8.97 -8.74
CA ALA A 31 9.61 -7.98 -8.09
C ALA A 31 10.82 -7.67 -8.98
N LEU A 32 10.55 -7.33 -10.25
CA LEU A 32 11.62 -6.93 -11.15
C LEU A 32 12.09 -5.53 -10.76
N GLN A 33 13.39 -5.28 -10.91
CA GLN A 33 13.97 -3.95 -10.76
C GLN A 33 13.22 -2.99 -11.70
N GLY A 34 12.68 -1.90 -11.17
CA GLY A 34 11.84 -0.96 -11.91
C GLY A 34 10.33 -1.09 -11.70
N ASP A 35 9.83 -2.23 -11.21
CA ASP A 35 8.40 -2.37 -10.89
C ASP A 35 8.02 -1.55 -9.65
N LYS A 36 8.95 -1.44 -8.69
CA LYS A 36 8.79 -0.55 -7.53
C LYS A 36 8.51 0.88 -7.95
N GLU A 37 9.38 1.47 -8.78
CA GLU A 37 9.23 2.86 -9.21
C GLU A 37 7.88 3.09 -9.88
N LYS A 38 7.44 2.17 -10.76
CA LYS A 38 6.13 2.27 -11.41
C LYS A 38 4.96 2.30 -10.42
N TYR A 39 5.02 1.55 -9.31
CA TYR A 39 3.95 1.53 -8.32
C TYR A 39 3.93 2.79 -7.47
N ILE A 40 5.11 3.27 -7.09
CA ILE A 40 5.25 4.54 -6.37
C ILE A 40 4.78 5.71 -7.25
N ASP A 41 5.20 5.76 -8.51
CA ASP A 41 4.78 6.78 -9.48
C ASP A 41 3.26 6.74 -9.76
N ALA A 42 2.64 5.57 -9.60
CA ALA A 42 1.19 5.40 -9.72
C ALA A 42 0.42 5.85 -8.46
N GLY A 43 1.12 6.25 -7.39
CA GLY A 43 0.55 6.74 -6.14
C GLY A 43 0.34 5.67 -5.06
N MET A 44 1.02 4.52 -5.13
CA MET A 44 1.05 3.55 -4.02
C MET A 44 2.16 3.93 -3.03
N ASP A 45 1.97 3.65 -1.74
CA ASP A 45 2.91 4.06 -0.67
C ASP A 45 4.08 3.08 -0.47
N ASP A 46 3.85 1.81 -0.83
CA ASP A 46 4.86 0.77 -0.78
C ASP A 46 4.45 -0.44 -1.65
N TYR A 47 5.29 -1.46 -1.65
CA TYR A 47 5.01 -2.73 -2.31
C TYR A 47 5.59 -3.91 -1.53
N ILE A 48 5.00 -5.08 -1.72
CA ILE A 48 5.46 -6.36 -1.18
C ILE A 48 5.42 -7.39 -2.30
N SER A 49 6.48 -8.19 -2.40
CA SER A 49 6.57 -9.27 -3.38
C SER A 49 5.86 -10.53 -2.91
N LYS A 50 5.34 -11.32 -3.85
CA LYS A 50 4.83 -12.68 -3.59
C LYS A 50 5.94 -13.71 -3.85
N PRO A 51 6.01 -14.81 -3.07
CA PRO A 51 5.19 -15.09 -1.88
C PRO A 51 5.53 -14.13 -0.73
N ILE A 52 4.49 -13.67 -0.03
CA ILE A 52 4.64 -12.67 1.05
C ILE A 52 5.44 -13.29 2.20
N GLN A 53 6.52 -12.62 2.59
CA GLN A 53 7.27 -12.98 3.79
C GLN A 53 6.70 -12.23 4.98
N ILE A 54 6.45 -12.93 6.10
CA ILE A 54 5.86 -12.34 7.31
C ILE A 54 6.70 -11.16 7.82
N GLU A 55 8.03 -11.26 7.77
CA GLU A 55 8.91 -10.20 8.25
C GLU A 55 8.90 -8.95 7.34
N GLU A 56 8.68 -9.12 6.04
CA GLU A 56 8.49 -8.00 5.11
C GLU A 56 7.14 -7.30 5.39
N LEU A 57 6.08 -8.09 5.57
CA LEU A 57 4.76 -7.57 5.91
C LEU A 57 4.77 -6.80 7.23
N LYS A 58 5.42 -7.33 8.27
CA LYS A 58 5.55 -6.64 9.56
C LYS A 58 6.23 -5.28 9.41
N LYS A 59 7.35 -5.20 8.69
CA LYS A 59 8.07 -3.93 8.46
C LYS A 59 7.19 -2.88 7.79
N VAL A 60 6.42 -3.29 6.79
CA VAL A 60 5.48 -2.39 6.11
C VAL A 60 4.36 -1.96 7.06
N LEU A 61 3.78 -2.88 7.82
CA LEU A 61 2.73 -2.54 8.79
C LEU A 61 3.25 -1.60 9.87
N GLU A 62 4.44 -1.82 10.42
CA GLU A 62 5.06 -0.93 11.42
C GLU A 62 5.29 0.49 10.89
N LYS A 63 5.55 0.65 9.58
CA LYS A 63 5.72 1.94 8.92
C LYS A 63 4.43 2.76 8.88
N PHE A 64 3.28 2.09 8.70
CA PHE A 64 2.01 2.77 8.41
C PHE A 64 0.97 2.68 9.54
N VAL A 65 1.08 1.71 10.43
CA VAL A 65 0.14 1.52 11.53
C VAL A 65 0.68 2.21 12.77
N ASN A 66 -0.01 3.28 13.21
CA ASN A 66 0.28 3.88 14.49
C ASN A 66 -0.29 3.01 15.63
N THR A 67 0.58 2.33 16.36
CA THR A 67 0.24 1.42 17.46
C THR A 67 -0.59 2.10 18.57
N ALA A 68 -0.49 3.42 18.72
CA ALA A 68 -1.28 4.18 19.70
C ALA A 68 -2.80 4.18 19.39
N LYS A 69 -3.20 3.92 18.14
CA LYS A 69 -4.61 3.81 17.72
C LYS A 69 -5.17 2.39 17.75
N ILE A 70 -4.34 1.37 17.97
CA ILE A 70 -4.80 -0.04 17.99
C ILE A 70 -5.47 -0.39 19.34
N ARG A 71 -5.26 0.41 20.40
CA ARG A 71 -5.93 0.23 21.69
C ARG A 71 -7.34 0.83 21.70
N SER A 72 -8.29 0.07 21.14
CA SER A 72 -9.70 0.09 21.57
C SER A 72 -10.42 -1.14 20.99
N LEU A 73 -10.22 -2.29 21.63
CA LEU A 73 -11.16 -3.41 21.63
C LEU A 73 -11.18 -3.97 23.06
#